data_AF-A0A1V5L6A5-F1
#
_entry.id   AF-A0A1V5L6A5-F1
#
_cell.length_a   1.000
_cell.length_b   1.000
_cell.length_c   1.000
_cell.angle_alpha   90.00
_cell.angle_beta   90.00
_cell.angle_gamma   90.00
#
_symmetry.space_group_name_H-M   'P 1'
#
loop_
_entity.id
_entity.type
_entity.pdbx_description
1 polymer ?
#
loop_
_entity_poly.entity_id
_entity_poly.type
_entity_poly.pdbx_seq_one_letter_code
_entity_poly.pdbx_strand_id
1 'polypeptide(L)' 'MPSGLAGFGVTDKDLPQLADQALQDSCLRTNPRTAQKEDIIRIYQQAL' A
#
# COMPACT_ATOMS: atom_id res chain seq x y z
N MET A 1 11.75 -14.94 1.15
CA MET A 1 10.54 -14.14 1.45
C MET A 1 9.39 -14.72 0.65
N PRO A 2 8.14 -14.71 1.15
CA PRO A 2 6.94 -15.06 0.37
C PRO A 2 6.87 -14.23 -0.92
N SER A 3 6.19 -14.74 -1.96
CA SER A 3 6.19 -14.17 -3.31
C SER A 3 5.47 -12.84 -3.47
N GLY A 4 4.78 -12.37 -2.42
CA GLY A 4 3.95 -11.17 -2.45
C GLY A 4 3.19 -11.01 -1.12
N LEU A 5 2.39 -9.95 -1.03
CA LEU A 5 1.58 -9.65 0.14
C LEU A 5 0.54 -10.75 0.40
N ALA A 6 0.06 -11.46 -0.62
CA ALA A 6 -0.82 -12.62 -0.44
C ALA A 6 -0.16 -13.74 0.38
N GLY A 7 1.17 -13.89 0.28
CA GLY A 7 1.94 -14.84 1.08
C GLY A 7 1.97 -14.52 2.58
N PHE A 8 1.53 -13.32 2.96
CA PHE A 8 1.35 -12.86 4.34
C PHE A 8 -0.13 -12.77 4.74
N GLY A 9 -1.06 -13.22 3.89
CA GLY A 9 -2.49 -13.22 4.16
C GLY A 9 -3.23 -11.92 3.80
N VAL A 10 -2.58 -10.99 3.09
CA VAL A 10 -3.23 -9.78 2.58
C VAL A 10 -4.14 -10.14 1.41
N THR A 11 -5.32 -9.52 1.36
CA THR A 11 -6.31 -9.68 0.28
C THR A 11 -6.63 -8.34 -0.36
N ASP A 12 -7.26 -8.35 -1.54
CA ASP A 12 -7.71 -7.12 -2.22
C ASP A 12 -8.63 -6.23 -1.35
N LYS A 13 -9.36 -6.85 -0.41
CA LYS A 13 -10.28 -6.15 0.50
C LYS A 13 -9.55 -5.30 1.54
N ASP A 14 -8.30 -5.62 1.83
CA ASP A 14 -7.49 -4.91 2.83
C ASP A 14 -6.85 -3.65 2.23
N LEU A 15 -6.66 -3.62 0.91
CA LEU A 15 -5.91 -2.56 0.22
C LEU A 15 -6.45 -1.14 0.45
N PRO A 16 -7.78 -0.89 0.45
CA PRO A 16 -8.29 0.44 0.72
C PRO A 16 -7.92 0.96 2.12
N GLN A 17 -8.00 0.09 3.14
CA GLN A 17 -7.66 0.45 4.51
C GLN A 17 -6.16 0.64 4.69
N LEU A 18 -5.34 -0.25 4.11
CA LEU A 18 -3.88 -0.13 4.14
C LEU A 18 -3.41 1.17 3.47
N ALA A 19 -4.04 1.56 2.34
CA ALA A 19 -3.71 2.81 1.67
C ALA A 19 -4.12 4.05 2.48
N ASP A 20 -5.26 4.01 3.17
CA ASP A 20 -5.66 5.09 4.09
C ASP A 20 -4.64 5.24 5.22
N GLN A 21 -4.17 4.14 5.80
CA GLN A 21 -3.16 4.16 6.85
C GLN A 21 -1.80 4.66 6.34
N ALA A 22 -1.39 4.22 5.15
CA ALA A 22 -0.15 4.69 4.52
C ALA A 22 -0.16 6.21 4.26
N LEU A 23 -1.30 6.79 3.90
CA LEU A 23 -1.45 8.24 3.75
C LEU A 23 -1.26 9.02 5.06
N GLN A 24 -1.54 8.39 6.21
CA GLN A 24 -1.33 9.00 7.53
C GLN A 24 0.07 8.73 8.09
N ASP A 25 0.86 7.86 7.43
CA ASP A 25 2.20 7.54 7.90
C ASP A 25 3.15 8.73 7.71
N SER A 26 3.84 9.11 8.78
CA SER A 26 4.71 10.28 8.78
C SER A 26 5.88 10.17 7.79
N CYS A 27 6.27 8.94 7.42
CA CYS A 27 7.31 8.67 6.43
C CYS A 27 6.87 9.08 5.03
N LEU A 28 5.57 9.08 4.73
CA LEU A 28 5.07 9.46 3.42
C LEU A 28 5.33 10.95 3.10
N ARG A 29 5.46 11.80 4.13
CA ARG A 29 5.74 13.25 3.94
C ARG A 29 7.06 13.53 3.23
N THR A 30 8.05 12.65 3.37
CA THR A 30 9.36 12.81 2.73
C THR A 30 9.49 12.00 1.45
N ASN A 31 8.42 11.33 1.00
CA ASN A 31 8.41 10.66 -0.29
C ASN A 31 8.59 11.71 -1.41
N PRO A 32 9.58 11.56 -2.31
CA PRO A 32 9.88 12.57 -3.34
C PRO A 32 8.75 12.75 -4.36
N ARG A 33 7.77 11.84 -4.36
CA ARG A 33 6.54 11.93 -5.14
C ARG A 33 5.35 11.97 -4.20
N THR A 34 4.53 13.00 -4.28
CA THR A 34 3.21 13.00 -3.61
C THR A 34 2.39 11.84 -4.15
N ALA A 35 1.93 10.95 -3.27
CA ALA A 35 1.12 9.79 -3.62
C ALA A 35 -0.33 10.03 -3.18
N GLN A 36 -1.27 9.73 -4.08
CA GLN A 36 -2.69 9.65 -3.73
C GLN A 36 -3.05 8.23 -3.29
N LYS A 37 -4.22 8.06 -2.69
CA LYS A 37 -4.71 6.75 -2.24
C LYS A 37 -4.65 5.71 -3.36
N GLU A 38 -5.08 6.10 -4.56
CA GLU A 38 -5.13 5.23 -5.74
C GLU A 38 -3.74 4.82 -6.22
N ASP A 39 -2.72 5.67 -6.05
CA ASP A 39 -1.34 5.33 -6.37
C ASP A 39 -0.83 4.22 -5.42
N ILE A 40 -1.11 4.36 -4.13
CA ILE A 40 -0.71 3.38 -3.11
C ILE A 40 -1.44 2.05 -3.32
N ILE A 41 -2.75 2.08 -3.60
CA ILE A 41 -3.52 0.87 -3.92
C ILE A 41 -2.92 0.15 -5.13
N ARG A 42 -2.55 0.86 -6.20
CA ARG A 42 -1.92 0.26 -7.40
C ARG A 42 -0.59 -0.40 -7.05
N ILE A 43 0.23 0.20 -6.19
CA ILE A 43 1.48 -0.40 -5.72
C ILE A 43 1.20 -1.68 -4.94
N TYR A 44 0.22 -1.68 -4.03
CA TYR A 44 -0.15 -2.90 -3.30
C TYR A 44 -0.70 -3.99 -4.21
N GLN A 45 -1.51 -3.66 -5.22
CA GLN A 45 -2.00 -4.61 -6.21
C GLN A 45 -0.86 -5.25 -7.02
N GLN A 46 0.19 -4.49 -7.33
CA GLN A 46 1.39 -5.02 -8.01
C GLN A 46 2.21 -5.94 -7.11
N ALA A 47 2.14 -5.75 -5.80
CA ALA A 47 2.89 -6.51 -4.80
C ALA A 47 2.08 -7.66 -4.17
N LEU A 48 0.78 -7.77 -4.48
CA LEU A 48 -0.12 -8.81 -3.97
C LEU A 48 0.29 -10.19 -4.49
#